data_AF-A0A929F032-F1
#
_entry.id   AF-A0A929F032-F1
#
_cell.length_a   1.000
_cell.length_b   1.000
_cell.length_c   1.000
_cell.angle_alpha   90.00
_cell.angle_beta   90.00
_cell.angle_gamma   90.00
#
_symmetry.space_group_name_H-M   'P 1'
#
loop_
_entity.id
_entity.type
_entity.pdbx_description
1 polymer ?
#
loop_
_entity_poly.entity_id
_entity_poly.type
_entity_poly.pdbx_seq_one_letter_code
_entity_poly.pdbx_strand_id
1 'polypeptide(L)'
;MEEEVGLIQHGFSSQLFEIQAKIPAFAEWLMSHDQRAAYDYMAVLLKIISWYRNDPVDKPWILKTPQHMQDLDALLRVFPNAKLICSHRDPIKAVGSACSMTWNAIVRDSDRVTAEWVGQEWLSKTERMLHKTLRVRDKMAAGHNQYDIQYADITADWQRAIAGVYNFLELPFTEQARTAMQSWLDGNRQHQHGAHKYSLAQFGLDQNDVERRLRFYRERFNIPFETTNPHSAIELL
;
A
#
# COMPACT_ATOMS: atom_id res chain seq x y z
N MET A 1 0.01 -12.32 -5.95
CA MET A 1 0.59 -12.01 -4.63
C MET A 1 -0.57 -11.58 -3.76
N GLU A 2 -0.98 -12.43 -2.84
CA GLU A 2 -1.94 -12.06 -1.80
C GLU A 2 -1.22 -11.17 -0.77
N GLU A 3 -1.91 -10.20 -0.18
CA GLU A 3 -1.29 -9.38 0.86
C GLU A 3 -1.07 -10.20 2.13
N GLU A 4 0.05 -10.00 2.81
CA GLU A 4 0.35 -10.62 4.12
C GLU A 4 -0.58 -10.16 5.25
N VAL A 5 -1.56 -9.29 4.96
CA VAL A 5 -2.64 -8.88 5.86
C VAL A 5 -3.38 -10.07 6.48
N GLY A 6 -3.50 -11.19 5.76
CA GLY A 6 -4.08 -12.45 6.25
C GLY A 6 -3.15 -13.22 7.19
N LEU A 7 -1.83 -13.07 7.06
CA LEU A 7 -0.87 -13.68 7.99
C LEU A 7 -0.87 -12.93 9.33
N ILE A 8 -0.87 -11.60 9.28
CA ILE A 8 -0.90 -10.73 10.47
C ILE A 8 -2.28 -10.82 11.17
N GLN A 9 -3.35 -11.14 10.43
CA GLN A 9 -4.69 -11.36 10.98
C GLN A 9 -4.72 -12.46 12.05
N HIS A 10 -3.91 -13.51 11.94
CA HIS A 10 -3.84 -14.56 12.96
C HIS A 10 -3.37 -14.05 14.33
N GLY A 11 -2.68 -12.90 14.36
CA GLY A 11 -2.31 -12.19 15.59
C GLY A 11 -3.32 -11.13 16.03
N PHE A 12 -4.54 -11.10 15.49
CA PHE A 12 -5.55 -10.06 15.72
C PHE A 12 -5.01 -8.63 15.55
N SER A 13 -4.12 -8.45 14.59
CA SER A 13 -3.35 -7.22 14.40
C SER A 13 -3.46 -6.70 12.97
N SER A 14 -4.63 -6.81 12.34
CA SER A 14 -4.81 -6.58 10.91
C SER A 14 -5.81 -5.47 10.61
N GLN A 15 -5.47 -4.58 9.67
CA GLN A 15 -6.37 -3.55 9.14
C GLN A 15 -7.61 -4.15 8.47
N LEU A 16 -7.59 -5.45 8.12
CA LEU A 16 -8.73 -6.16 7.55
C LEU A 16 -9.99 -5.98 8.43
N PHE A 17 -9.84 -6.03 9.76
CA PHE A 17 -10.96 -5.88 10.68
C PHE A 17 -11.61 -4.47 10.58
N GLU A 18 -10.81 -3.44 10.36
CA GLU A 18 -11.27 -2.05 10.21
C GLU A 18 -11.93 -1.79 8.85
N ILE A 19 -11.52 -2.54 7.83
CA ILE A 19 -12.14 -2.50 6.49
C ILE A 19 -13.49 -3.22 6.50
N GLN A 20 -13.67 -4.22 7.37
CA GLN A 20 -14.89 -5.04 7.44
C GLN A 20 -15.90 -4.54 8.47
N ALA A 21 -15.48 -3.82 9.50
CA ALA A 21 -16.35 -3.40 10.59
C ALA A 21 -15.99 -2.02 11.15
N LYS A 22 -17.00 -1.31 11.68
CA LYS A 22 -16.83 -0.03 12.36
C LYS A 22 -16.32 -0.24 13.78
N ILE A 23 -15.00 -0.40 13.93
CA ILE A 23 -14.33 -0.70 15.21
C ILE A 23 -13.25 0.34 15.58
N PRO A 24 -13.61 1.61 15.76
CA PRO A 24 -12.63 2.70 15.93
C PRO A 24 -11.71 2.52 17.15
N ALA A 25 -12.18 1.87 18.22
CA ALA A 25 -11.32 1.58 19.38
C ALA A 25 -10.21 0.57 19.03
N PHE A 26 -10.52 -0.43 18.20
CA PHE A 26 -9.53 -1.38 17.70
C PHE A 26 -8.59 -0.74 16.66
N ALA A 27 -9.13 0.11 15.78
CA ALA A 27 -8.34 0.93 14.85
C ALA A 27 -7.28 1.77 15.57
N GLU A 28 -7.69 2.44 16.65
CA GLU A 28 -6.78 3.24 17.47
C GLU A 28 -5.77 2.37 18.20
N TRP A 29 -6.21 1.24 18.75
CA TRP A 29 -5.31 0.25 19.35
C TRP A 29 -4.24 -0.18 18.35
N LEU A 30 -4.64 -0.54 17.13
CA LEU A 30 -3.72 -1.00 16.09
C LEU A 30 -2.68 0.07 15.70
N MET A 31 -3.10 1.32 15.56
CA MET A 31 -2.20 2.44 15.21
C MET A 31 -1.16 2.78 16.31
N SER A 32 -1.54 2.61 17.59
CA SER A 32 -0.79 3.08 18.74
C SER A 32 -0.01 1.99 19.49
N HIS A 33 -0.42 0.73 19.36
CA HIS A 33 0.19 -0.39 20.05
C HIS A 33 1.37 -0.99 19.29
N ASP A 34 2.24 -1.65 20.05
CA ASP A 34 3.37 -2.37 19.51
C ASP A 34 2.94 -3.67 18.82
N GLN A 35 3.05 -3.68 17.49
CA GLN A 35 2.62 -4.81 16.65
C GLN A 35 3.69 -5.90 16.47
N ARG A 36 4.82 -5.82 17.18
CA ARG A 36 5.94 -6.79 17.04
C ARG A 36 5.52 -8.24 17.09
N ALA A 37 4.70 -8.62 18.08
CA ALA A 37 4.30 -10.01 18.27
C ALA A 37 3.61 -10.60 17.03
N ALA A 38 2.80 -9.80 16.32
CA ALA A 38 2.13 -10.24 15.10
C ALA A 38 3.11 -10.38 13.92
N TYR A 39 4.12 -9.53 13.83
CA TYR A 39 5.17 -9.64 12.81
C TYR A 39 6.13 -10.81 13.08
N ASP A 40 6.47 -11.08 14.34
CA ASP A 40 7.25 -12.26 14.74
C ASP A 40 6.49 -13.54 14.36
N TYR A 41 5.18 -13.58 14.63
CA TYR A 41 4.33 -14.70 14.23
C TYR A 41 4.20 -14.82 12.72
N MET A 42 4.04 -13.70 11.99
CA MET A 42 4.07 -13.68 10.53
C MET A 42 5.37 -14.31 10.00
N ALA A 43 6.54 -14.00 10.59
CA ALA A 43 7.80 -14.62 10.18
C ALA A 43 7.81 -16.14 10.37
N VAL A 44 7.15 -16.68 11.39
CA VAL A 44 6.96 -18.13 11.55
C VAL A 44 6.07 -18.69 10.44
N LEU A 45 4.94 -18.02 10.13
CA LEU A 45 4.05 -18.44 9.05
C LEU A 45 4.73 -18.42 7.68
N LEU A 46 5.53 -17.39 7.39
CA LEU A 46 6.34 -17.33 6.17
C LEU A 46 7.30 -18.52 6.08
N LYS A 47 7.98 -18.89 7.17
CA LYS A 47 8.86 -20.08 7.20
C LYS A 47 8.09 -21.38 6.93
N ILE A 48 6.89 -21.54 7.49
CA ILE A 48 6.03 -22.69 7.24
C ILE A 48 5.62 -22.76 5.77
N ILE A 49 5.24 -21.62 5.16
CA ILE A 49 4.88 -21.57 3.75
C ILE A 49 6.09 -21.91 2.86
N SER A 50 7.28 -21.36 3.15
CA SER A 50 8.51 -21.69 2.42
C SER A 50 8.84 -23.18 2.50
N TRP A 51 8.71 -23.78 3.69
CA TRP A 51 8.90 -25.21 3.89
C TRP A 51 7.88 -26.03 3.08
N TYR A 52 6.60 -25.68 3.13
CA TYR A 52 5.54 -26.39 2.42
C TYR A 52 5.70 -26.32 0.89
N ARG A 53 6.12 -25.16 0.34
CA ARG A 53 6.40 -24.98 -1.09
C ARG A 53 7.72 -25.62 -1.52
N ASN A 54 8.53 -26.12 -0.58
CA ASN A 54 9.90 -26.58 -0.80
C ASN A 54 10.75 -25.51 -1.52
N ASP A 55 10.63 -24.26 -1.07
CA ASP A 55 11.38 -23.14 -1.65
C ASP A 55 12.89 -23.27 -1.38
N PRO A 56 13.75 -22.81 -2.31
CA PRO A 56 15.18 -22.63 -2.03
C PRO A 56 15.40 -21.73 -0.81
N VAL A 57 16.44 -22.03 -0.03
CA VAL A 57 16.76 -21.31 1.22
C VAL A 57 17.04 -19.82 0.97
N ASP A 58 17.55 -19.48 -0.21
CA ASP A 58 17.91 -18.14 -0.64
C ASP A 58 16.81 -17.42 -1.44
N LYS A 59 15.63 -18.04 -1.61
CA LYS A 59 14.53 -17.41 -2.33
C LYS A 59 13.98 -16.22 -1.52
N PRO A 60 14.03 -14.98 -2.06
CA PRO A 60 13.55 -13.82 -1.32
C PRO A 60 12.02 -13.83 -1.20
N TRP A 61 11.54 -13.30 -0.08
CA TRP A 61 10.14 -12.94 0.08
C TRP A 61 9.90 -11.54 -0.46
N ILE A 62 8.81 -11.38 -1.23
CA ILE A 62 8.28 -10.08 -1.62
C ILE A 62 6.95 -9.92 -0.91
N LEU A 63 6.89 -8.96 0.01
CA LEU A 63 5.73 -8.65 0.84
C LEU A 63 5.16 -7.28 0.42
N LYS A 64 3.85 -7.13 0.47
CA LYS A 64 3.18 -5.88 0.14
C LYS A 64 1.81 -5.80 0.81
N THR A 65 1.69 -4.85 1.72
CA THR A 65 0.41 -4.37 2.26
C THR A 65 0.55 -2.90 2.67
N PRO A 66 -0.49 -2.06 2.47
CA PRO A 66 -0.50 -0.69 2.99
C PRO A 66 -0.30 -0.63 4.51
N GLN A 67 -0.71 -1.66 5.24
CA GLN A 67 -0.54 -1.75 6.69
C GLN A 67 0.93 -1.64 7.14
N HIS A 68 1.91 -2.02 6.30
CA HIS A 68 3.32 -1.82 6.63
C HIS A 68 3.68 -0.34 6.89
N MET A 69 2.93 0.63 6.34
CA MET A 69 3.12 2.04 6.68
C MET A 69 2.82 2.33 8.16
N GLN A 70 1.78 1.70 8.70
CA GLN A 70 1.41 1.89 10.10
C GLN A 70 2.32 1.09 11.04
N ASP A 71 2.92 -0.01 10.59
CA ASP A 71 3.66 -0.96 11.43
C ASP A 71 5.15 -1.07 11.07
N LEU A 72 5.68 -0.07 10.35
CA LEU A 72 7.04 -0.12 9.80
C LEU A 72 8.10 -0.39 10.88
N ASP A 73 7.88 0.09 12.10
CA ASP A 73 8.76 -0.15 13.23
C ASP A 73 8.77 -1.60 13.68
N ALA A 74 7.62 -2.29 13.67
CA ALA A 74 7.56 -3.73 13.92
C ALA A 74 8.22 -4.51 12.79
N LEU A 75 7.91 -4.17 11.53
CA LEU A 75 8.51 -4.80 10.35
C LEU A 75 10.05 -4.74 10.39
N LEU A 76 10.63 -3.56 10.62
CA LEU A 76 12.08 -3.36 10.65
C LEU A 76 12.77 -3.98 11.86
N ARG A 77 12.04 -4.25 12.96
CA ARG A 77 12.60 -5.01 14.08
C ARG A 77 12.72 -6.50 13.77
N VAL A 78 11.72 -7.05 13.09
CA VAL A 78 11.69 -8.47 12.71
C VAL A 78 12.58 -8.74 11.49
N PHE A 79 12.61 -7.80 10.54
CA PHE A 79 13.40 -7.87 9.31
C PHE A 79 14.33 -6.65 9.19
N PRO A 80 15.40 -6.57 10.00
CA PRO A 80 16.30 -5.40 10.02
C PRO A 80 17.02 -5.13 8.69
N ASN A 81 17.15 -6.16 7.85
CA ASN A 81 17.77 -6.07 6.53
C ASN A 81 16.74 -5.97 5.38
N ALA A 82 15.47 -5.70 5.68
CA ALA A 82 14.45 -5.56 4.64
C ALA A 82 14.81 -4.43 3.67
N LYS A 83 14.68 -4.70 2.36
CA LYS A 83 14.74 -3.69 1.30
C LYS A 83 13.35 -3.06 1.16
N LEU A 84 13.23 -1.79 1.53
CA LEU A 84 11.98 -1.04 1.46
C LEU A 84 11.83 -0.39 0.10
N ILE A 85 10.81 -0.82 -0.66
CA ILE A 85 10.40 -0.17 -1.91
C ILE A 85 9.10 0.57 -1.61
N CYS A 86 9.17 1.91 -1.55
CA CYS A 86 8.03 2.76 -1.25
C CYS A 86 7.47 3.35 -2.54
N SER A 87 6.23 3.00 -2.87
CA SER A 87 5.53 3.60 -4.00
C SER A 87 4.83 4.90 -3.59
N HIS A 88 4.96 5.92 -4.44
CA HIS A 88 4.37 7.24 -4.24
C HIS A 88 3.34 7.53 -5.31
N ARG A 89 2.16 7.99 -4.90
CA ARG A 89 1.04 8.32 -5.78
C ARG A 89 0.35 9.58 -5.25
N ASP A 90 -0.38 10.29 -6.10
CA ASP A 90 -1.14 11.47 -5.69
C ASP A 90 -1.98 11.18 -4.43
N PRO A 91 -1.70 11.83 -3.28
CA PRO A 91 -2.40 11.60 -2.03
C PRO A 91 -3.92 11.77 -2.14
N ILE A 92 -4.39 12.67 -3.01
CA ILE A 92 -5.83 12.90 -3.26
C ILE A 92 -6.47 11.64 -3.84
N LYS A 93 -5.81 11.03 -4.84
CA LYS A 93 -6.29 9.80 -5.48
C LYS A 93 -6.17 8.61 -4.53
N ALA A 94 -5.07 8.52 -3.78
CA ALA A 94 -4.85 7.45 -2.82
C ALA A 94 -5.91 7.43 -1.72
N VAL A 95 -6.23 8.59 -1.12
CA VAL A 95 -7.29 8.69 -0.10
C VAL A 95 -8.65 8.33 -0.68
N GLY A 96 -9.01 8.86 -1.85
CA GLY A 96 -10.28 8.51 -2.49
C GLY A 96 -10.40 7.01 -2.77
N SER A 97 -9.31 6.38 -3.22
CA SER A 97 -9.26 4.93 -3.44
C SER A 97 -9.44 4.14 -2.14
N ALA A 98 -8.79 4.56 -1.06
CA ALA A 98 -8.90 3.91 0.24
C ALA A 98 -10.33 4.03 0.81
N CYS A 99 -10.96 5.19 0.66
CA CYS A 99 -12.35 5.41 1.06
C CYS A 99 -13.30 4.53 0.24
N SER A 100 -13.13 4.48 -1.08
CA SER A 100 -13.95 3.66 -1.97
C SER A 100 -13.81 2.16 -1.67
N MET A 101 -12.58 1.67 -1.52
CA MET A 101 -12.30 0.28 -1.16
C MET A 101 -12.97 -0.09 0.17
N THR A 102 -12.78 0.73 1.19
CA THR A 102 -13.33 0.47 2.53
C THR A 102 -14.86 0.52 2.51
N TRP A 103 -15.45 1.52 1.86
CA TRP A 103 -16.89 1.64 1.75
C TRP A 103 -17.52 0.39 1.11
N ASN A 104 -16.96 -0.08 -0.01
CA ASN A 104 -17.46 -1.28 -0.69
C ASN A 104 -17.34 -2.55 0.16
N ALA A 105 -16.38 -2.62 1.07
CA ALA A 105 -16.23 -3.75 1.99
C ALA A 105 -17.18 -3.66 3.19
N ILE A 106 -17.19 -2.51 3.88
CA ILE A 106 -17.88 -2.34 5.16
C ILE A 106 -19.40 -2.25 5.01
N VAL A 107 -19.91 -1.69 3.90
CA VAL A 107 -21.35 -1.49 3.68
C VAL A 107 -22.10 -2.80 3.46
N ARG A 108 -21.40 -3.85 3.01
CA ARG A 108 -21.99 -5.18 2.81
C ARG A 108 -22.52 -5.76 4.11
N ASP A 109 -21.80 -5.54 5.21
CA ASP A 109 -22.01 -6.24 6.47
C ASP A 109 -22.48 -5.28 7.60
N SER A 110 -22.77 -4.01 7.28
CA SER A 110 -23.19 -3.01 8.26
C SER A 110 -24.13 -1.95 7.68
N ASP A 111 -25.28 -1.77 8.30
CA ASP A 111 -26.26 -0.71 8.03
C ASP A 111 -26.00 0.59 8.84
N ARG A 112 -25.01 0.59 9.74
CA ARG A 112 -24.71 1.70 10.67
C ARG A 112 -23.51 2.58 10.26
N VAL A 113 -22.97 2.37 9.06
CA VAL A 113 -21.81 3.10 8.54
C VAL A 113 -22.27 4.06 7.46
N THR A 114 -21.75 5.29 7.50
CA THR A 114 -21.99 6.30 6.45
C THR A 114 -20.71 6.53 5.65
N ALA A 115 -20.85 6.96 4.41
CA ALA A 115 -19.70 7.25 3.55
C ALA A 115 -18.84 8.40 4.11
N GLU A 116 -19.47 9.38 4.76
CA GLU A 116 -18.80 10.50 5.42
C GLU A 116 -17.95 10.04 6.61
N TRP A 117 -18.44 9.07 7.40
CA TRP A 117 -17.64 8.50 8.47
C TRP A 117 -16.40 7.80 7.91
N VAL A 118 -16.56 7.02 6.84
CA VAL A 118 -15.42 6.36 6.15
C VAL A 118 -14.41 7.41 5.65
N GLY A 119 -14.89 8.48 5.01
CA GLY A 119 -14.01 9.54 4.52
C GLY A 119 -13.16 10.17 5.62
N GLN A 120 -13.80 10.59 6.71
CA GLN A 120 -13.09 11.23 7.83
C GLN A 120 -12.11 10.26 8.52
N GLU A 121 -12.53 9.02 8.75
CA GLU A 121 -11.70 7.99 9.39
C GLU A 121 -10.46 7.70 8.54
N TRP A 122 -10.63 7.44 7.25
CA TRP A 122 -9.54 7.03 6.37
C TRP A 122 -8.60 8.17 5.98
N LEU A 123 -9.08 9.41 5.90
CA LEU A 123 -8.20 10.57 5.75
C LEU A 123 -7.33 10.76 7.01
N SER A 124 -7.94 10.70 8.19
CA SER A 124 -7.21 10.82 9.46
C SER A 124 -6.20 9.70 9.67
N LYS A 125 -6.60 8.46 9.36
CA LYS A 125 -5.72 7.29 9.45
C LYS A 125 -4.56 7.40 8.45
N THR A 126 -4.83 7.78 7.19
CA THR A 126 -3.80 7.94 6.16
C THR A 126 -2.75 8.98 6.59
N GLU A 127 -3.17 10.15 7.06
CA GLU A 127 -2.26 11.18 7.57
C GLU A 127 -1.35 10.65 8.68
N ARG A 128 -1.93 9.95 9.67
CA ARG A 128 -1.16 9.33 10.77
C ARG A 128 -0.20 8.25 10.29
N MET A 129 -0.62 7.40 9.37
CA MET A 129 0.24 6.36 8.78
C MET A 129 1.43 6.98 8.05
N LEU A 130 1.21 8.03 7.26
CA LEU A 130 2.27 8.72 6.52
C LEU A 130 3.27 9.40 7.47
N HIS A 131 2.79 10.12 8.50
CA HIS A 131 3.67 10.71 9.52
C HIS A 131 4.48 9.64 10.27
N LYS A 132 3.84 8.54 10.69
CA LYS A 132 4.53 7.44 11.37
C LYS A 132 5.58 6.81 10.45
N THR A 133 5.23 6.55 9.19
CA THR A 133 6.13 6.00 8.17
C THR A 133 7.37 6.86 8.01
N LEU A 134 7.20 8.16 7.74
CA LEU A 134 8.33 9.09 7.58
C LEU A 134 9.26 9.09 8.80
N ARG A 135 8.68 9.22 9.99
CA ARG A 135 9.43 9.22 11.25
C ARG A 135 10.22 7.93 11.46
N VAL A 136 9.65 6.77 11.13
CA VAL A 136 10.32 5.47 11.30
C VAL A 136 11.38 5.26 10.23
N ARG A 137 11.10 5.63 8.97
CA ARG A 137 12.07 5.59 7.86
C ARG A 137 13.33 6.38 8.20
N ASP A 138 13.16 7.61 8.69
CA ASP A 138 14.28 8.50 9.04
C ASP A 138 15.10 7.98 10.23
N LYS A 139 14.50 7.20 11.14
CA LYS A 139 15.15 6.74 12.38
C LYS A 139 15.71 5.33 12.33
N MET A 140 15.07 4.41 11.60
CA MET A 140 15.33 2.98 11.69
C MET A 140 15.79 2.35 10.37
N ALA A 141 15.34 2.88 9.23
CA ALA A 141 15.68 2.28 7.94
C ALA A 141 17.04 2.79 7.46
N ALA A 142 17.96 1.87 7.16
CA ALA A 142 19.22 2.26 6.54
C ALA A 142 18.97 2.89 5.17
N GLY A 143 19.65 4.01 4.86
CA GLY A 143 19.43 4.74 3.60
C GLY A 143 19.62 3.87 2.34
N HIS A 144 20.59 2.96 2.35
CA HIS A 144 20.86 2.01 1.26
C HIS A 144 19.84 0.85 1.15
N ASN A 145 18.88 0.78 2.08
CA ASN A 145 17.79 -0.19 2.08
C ASN A 145 16.44 0.47 1.76
N GLN A 146 16.44 1.67 1.19
CA GLN A 146 15.23 2.39 0.82
C GLN A 146 15.27 2.80 -0.66
N TYR A 147 14.16 2.57 -1.36
CA TYR A 147 13.97 2.98 -2.75
C TYR A 147 12.57 3.55 -2.93
N ASP A 148 12.51 4.79 -3.39
CA ASP A 148 11.26 5.50 -3.65
C ASP A 148 10.94 5.42 -5.14
N ILE A 149 9.74 4.94 -5.49
CA ILE A 149 9.27 4.80 -6.88
C ILE A 149 7.98 5.58 -7.08
N GLN A 150 7.94 6.47 -8.08
CA GLN A 150 6.73 7.21 -8.39
C GLN A 150 5.80 6.36 -9.26
N TYR A 151 4.50 6.39 -8.94
CA TYR A 151 3.46 5.82 -9.79
C TYR A 151 3.50 6.45 -11.19
N ALA A 152 3.79 7.75 -11.29
CA ALA A 152 3.96 8.44 -12.56
C ALA A 152 5.08 7.86 -13.43
N ASP A 153 6.20 7.43 -12.83
CA ASP A 153 7.31 6.80 -13.56
C ASP A 153 6.89 5.43 -14.11
N ILE A 154 6.14 4.65 -13.33
CA ILE A 154 5.62 3.34 -13.76
C ILE A 154 4.63 3.52 -14.92
N THR A 155 3.74 4.51 -14.85
CA THR A 155 2.77 4.78 -15.91
C THR A 155 3.44 5.30 -17.19
N ALA A 156 4.49 6.10 -17.08
CA ALA A 156 5.21 6.64 -18.23
C ALA A 156 6.09 5.58 -18.91
N ASP A 157 6.86 4.83 -18.14
CA ASP A 157 7.76 3.78 -18.63
C ASP A 157 8.01 2.73 -17.54
N TRP A 158 7.15 1.71 -17.49
CA TRP A 158 7.25 0.65 -16.50
C TRP A 158 8.57 -0.13 -16.61
N GLN A 159 9.15 -0.29 -17.81
CA GLN A 159 10.39 -1.05 -17.99
C GLN A 159 11.55 -0.32 -17.33
N ARG A 160 11.66 0.99 -17.55
CA ARG A 160 12.66 1.84 -16.90
C ARG A 160 12.45 1.89 -15.39
N ALA A 161 11.21 2.07 -14.93
CA ALA A 161 10.91 2.16 -13.51
C ALA A 161 11.28 0.87 -12.76
N ILE A 162 10.92 -0.29 -13.33
CA ILE A 162 11.26 -1.60 -12.78
C ILE A 162 12.75 -1.90 -12.88
N ALA A 163 13.44 -1.51 -13.96
CA ALA A 163 14.89 -1.65 -14.06
C ALA A 163 15.62 -0.94 -12.89
N GLY A 164 15.13 0.24 -12.47
CA GLY A 164 15.64 0.94 -11.29
C GLY A 164 15.46 0.15 -9.99
N VAL A 165 14.31 -0.52 -9.81
CA VAL A 165 14.06 -1.41 -8.67
C VAL A 165 15.01 -2.61 -8.68
N TYR A 166 15.21 -3.26 -9.82
CA TYR A 166 16.13 -4.38 -9.94
C TYR A 166 17.58 -3.97 -9.62
N ASN A 167 18.01 -2.81 -10.10
CA ASN A 167 19.32 -2.25 -9.77
C ASN A 167 19.47 -2.00 -8.26
N PHE A 168 18.45 -1.42 -7.61
CA PHE A 168 18.43 -1.23 -6.16
C PHE A 168 18.48 -2.55 -5.37
N LEU A 169 17.83 -3.59 -5.88
CA LEU A 169 17.85 -4.93 -5.30
C LEU A 169 19.15 -5.69 -5.61
N GLU A 170 20.05 -5.13 -6.43
CA GLU A 170 21.26 -5.79 -6.92
C GLU A 170 20.95 -7.09 -7.68
N LEU A 171 19.82 -7.13 -8.38
CA LEU A 171 19.36 -8.27 -9.17
C LEU A 171 19.42 -7.97 -10.67
N PRO A 172 19.76 -8.96 -11.52
CA PRO A 172 19.70 -8.78 -12.96
C PRO A 172 18.24 -8.67 -13.43
N PHE A 173 17.92 -7.59 -14.16
CA PHE A 173 16.64 -7.49 -14.87
C PHE A 173 16.72 -8.27 -16.19
N THR A 174 16.48 -9.57 -16.11
CA THR A 174 16.66 -10.48 -17.24
C THR A 174 15.58 -10.31 -18.30
N GLU A 175 15.92 -10.70 -19.54
CA GLU A 175 14.98 -10.72 -20.65
C GLU A 175 13.77 -11.64 -20.39
N GLN A 176 13.98 -12.74 -19.66
CA GLN A 176 12.92 -13.63 -19.20
C GLN A 176 11.94 -12.90 -18.26
N ALA A 177 12.45 -12.17 -17.27
CA ALA A 177 11.62 -11.40 -16.35
C ALA A 177 10.85 -10.30 -17.09
N ARG A 178 11.51 -9.57 -17.99
CA ARG A 178 10.91 -8.53 -18.82
C ARG A 178 9.77 -9.08 -19.69
N THR A 179 10.01 -10.20 -20.37
CA THR A 179 9.00 -10.86 -21.21
C THR A 179 7.81 -11.34 -20.39
N ALA A 180 8.05 -11.98 -19.23
CA ALA A 180 6.98 -12.43 -18.34
C ALA A 180 6.10 -11.28 -17.83
N MET A 181 6.71 -10.15 -17.46
CA MET A 181 5.98 -8.95 -17.04
C MET A 181 5.18 -8.34 -18.20
N GLN A 182 5.74 -8.24 -19.40
CA GLN A 182 5.04 -7.74 -20.57
C GLN A 182 3.84 -8.64 -20.92
N SER A 183 4.02 -9.96 -20.95
CA SER A 183 2.91 -10.91 -21.19
C SER A 183 1.81 -10.78 -20.14
N TRP A 184 2.17 -10.54 -18.87
CA TRP A 184 1.19 -10.28 -17.83
C TRP A 184 0.42 -8.98 -18.08
N LEU A 185 1.09 -7.89 -18.46
CA LEU A 185 0.45 -6.61 -18.78
C LEU A 185 -0.48 -6.71 -20.00
N ASP A 186 -0.07 -7.43 -21.04
CA ASP A 186 -0.87 -7.64 -22.25
C ASP A 186 -2.15 -8.43 -21.94
N GLY A 187 -2.06 -9.42 -21.04
CA GLY A 187 -3.20 -10.22 -20.57
C GLY A 187 -4.07 -9.54 -19.50
N ASN A 188 -3.50 -8.61 -18.72
CA ASN A 188 -4.15 -7.92 -17.60
C ASN A 188 -4.15 -6.42 -17.82
N ARG A 189 -4.61 -5.98 -19.00
CA ARG A 189 -4.77 -4.55 -19.29
C ARG A 189 -5.55 -3.90 -18.16
N GLN A 190 -4.94 -2.87 -17.57
CA GLN A 190 -5.56 -2.04 -16.55
C GLN A 190 -6.96 -1.65 -17.07
N HIS A 191 -8.00 -1.83 -16.22
CA HIS A 191 -9.41 -1.51 -16.51
C HIS A 191 -10.25 -2.55 -17.29
N GLN A 192 -9.83 -3.82 -17.43
CA GLN A 192 -10.72 -4.87 -17.95
C GLN A 192 -12.05 -5.01 -17.18
N HIS A 193 -12.11 -4.59 -15.91
CA HIS A 193 -13.32 -4.63 -15.07
C HIS A 193 -14.00 -3.26 -14.87
N GLY A 194 -13.70 -2.28 -15.72
CA GLY A 194 -14.32 -0.95 -15.66
C GLY A 194 -13.59 0.04 -14.75
N ALA A 195 -13.89 1.31 -14.98
CA ALA A 195 -13.41 2.42 -14.18
C ALA A 195 -14.33 2.63 -12.96
N HIS A 196 -13.84 2.33 -11.75
CA HIS A 196 -14.55 2.77 -10.54
C HIS A 196 -14.48 4.29 -10.44
N LYS A 197 -15.56 4.97 -10.84
CA LYS A 197 -15.74 6.40 -10.68
C LYS A 197 -16.16 6.68 -9.23
N TYR A 198 -15.21 7.09 -8.40
CA TYR A 198 -15.49 7.66 -7.09
C TYR A 198 -15.04 9.13 -7.04
N SER A 199 -15.65 9.92 -6.17
CA SER A 199 -15.21 11.29 -5.85
C SER A 199 -15.02 11.44 -4.35
N LEU A 200 -14.09 12.30 -3.94
CA LEU A 200 -13.90 12.63 -2.52
C LEU A 200 -15.19 13.17 -1.88
N ALA A 201 -16.00 13.92 -2.64
CA ALA A 201 -17.27 14.47 -2.19
C ALA A 201 -18.28 13.39 -1.76
N GLN A 202 -18.27 12.19 -2.37
CA GLN A 202 -19.12 11.07 -1.95
C GLN A 202 -18.81 10.59 -0.52
N PHE A 203 -17.59 10.85 -0.04
CA PHE A 203 -17.15 10.50 1.30
C PHE A 203 -17.08 11.72 2.23
N GLY A 204 -17.73 12.83 1.86
CA GLY A 204 -17.71 14.06 2.65
C GLY A 204 -16.33 14.70 2.77
N LEU A 205 -15.44 14.46 1.80
CA LEU A 205 -14.09 15.02 1.77
C LEU A 205 -13.97 16.14 0.74
N ASP A 206 -13.32 17.23 1.13
CA ASP A 206 -12.91 18.32 0.24
C ASP A 206 -11.49 18.09 -0.28
N GLN A 207 -11.28 18.27 -1.58
CA GLN A 207 -9.97 18.05 -2.20
C GLN A 207 -8.89 19.00 -1.66
N ASN A 208 -9.25 20.27 -1.38
CA ASN A 208 -8.28 21.22 -0.86
C ASN A 208 -7.90 20.90 0.59
N ASP A 209 -8.83 20.37 1.39
CA ASP A 209 -8.53 19.86 2.73
C ASP A 209 -7.56 18.66 2.68
N VAL A 210 -7.84 17.67 1.83
CA VAL A 210 -6.96 16.51 1.64
C VAL A 210 -5.57 16.96 1.21
N GLU A 211 -5.47 17.83 0.21
CA GLU A 211 -4.19 18.38 -0.25
C GLU A 211 -3.47 19.13 0.86
N ARG A 212 -4.18 19.99 1.60
CA ARG A 212 -3.60 20.76 2.71
C ARG A 212 -3.02 19.83 3.79
N ARG A 213 -3.76 18.80 4.19
CA ARG A 213 -3.33 17.85 5.23
C ARG A 213 -2.16 16.98 4.77
N LEU A 214 -2.15 16.55 3.51
CA LEU A 214 -1.14 15.62 2.98
C LEU A 214 0.00 16.30 2.21
N ARG A 215 0.01 17.63 2.15
CA ARG A 215 1.04 18.45 1.47
C ARG A 215 2.46 18.07 1.88
N PHE A 216 2.68 17.83 3.18
CA PHE A 216 4.00 17.46 3.70
C PHE A 216 4.57 16.22 3.01
N TYR A 217 3.72 15.25 2.67
CA TYR A 217 4.13 14.01 2.02
C TYR A 217 4.38 14.24 0.53
N ARG A 218 3.50 15.03 -0.13
CA ARG A 218 3.68 15.43 -1.53
C ARG A 218 5.01 16.14 -1.72
N GLU A 219 5.30 17.15 -0.90
CA GLU A 219 6.53 17.95 -0.99
C GLU A 219 7.77 17.11 -0.69
N ARG A 220 7.71 16.21 0.30
CA ARG A 220 8.85 15.34 0.66
C ARG A 220 9.35 14.49 -0.52
N PHE A 221 8.45 14.04 -1.40
CA PHE A 221 8.76 13.13 -2.51
C PHE A 221 8.50 13.74 -3.89
N ASN A 222 8.22 15.04 -3.99
CA ASN A 222 7.87 15.72 -5.24
C ASN A 222 6.76 15.01 -6.04
N ILE A 223 5.71 14.56 -5.36
CA ILE A 223 4.65 13.73 -5.98
C ILE A 223 3.80 14.60 -6.91
N PRO A 224 3.70 14.29 -8.21
CA PRO A 224 2.88 15.07 -9.13
C PRO A 224 1.39 14.90 -8.83
N PHE A 225 0.58 15.89 -9.25
CA PHE A 225 -0.87 15.72 -9.31
C PHE A 225 -1.23 14.78 -10.46
N GLU A 226 -2.15 13.86 -10.23
CA GLU A 226 -2.71 13.01 -11.28
C GLU A 226 -3.80 13.78 -12.03
N THR A 227 -3.42 14.35 -13.18
CA THR A 227 -4.31 15.14 -14.06
C THR A 227 -5.24 14.27 -14.89
N THR A 228 -4.84 13.04 -15.17
CA THR A 228 -5.68 12.01 -15.76
C THR A 228 -6.07 11.03 -14.67
N ASN A 229 -7.38 10.77 -14.53
CA ASN A 229 -7.76 9.54 -13.87
C ASN A 229 -7.34 8.43 -14.84
N PRO A 230 -6.43 7.48 -14.49
CA PRO A 230 -6.21 6.31 -15.35
C PRO A 230 -7.56 5.61 -15.64
N HIS A 231 -8.53 5.78 -14.75
CA HIS A 231 -9.93 5.39 -14.87
C HIS A 231 -10.81 6.26 -15.81
N SER A 232 -10.26 7.14 -16.66
CA SER A 232 -11.05 8.00 -17.57
C SER A 232 -10.65 7.93 -19.05
N ALA A 233 -9.61 7.18 -19.41
CA ALA A 233 -9.23 6.98 -20.81
C ALA A 233 -10.05 5.85 -21.47
N ILE A 234 -11.37 6.01 -21.49
CA ILE A 234 -12.25 5.35 -22.47
C ILE A 234 -13.22 6.43 -22.95
N GLU A 235 -12.69 7.41 -23.67
CA GLU A 235 -13.46 8.25 -24.59
C GLU A 235 -12.44 8.76 -25.62
N LEU A 236 -12.68 8.39 -26.88
CA LEU A 236 -11.86 8.66 -28.08
C LEU A 236 -10.81 7.60 -28.43
N LEU A 237 -11.28 6.43 -28.87
CA LEU A 237 -11.14 5.87 -30.24
C LEU A 237 -12.24 4.81 -30.44
#